data_AF-A0A2V9ZKI7-F1
#
_entry.id   AF-A0A2V9ZKI7-F1
#
_cell.length_a   1.000
_cell.length_b   1.000
_cell.length_c   1.000
_cell.angle_alpha   90.00
_cell.angle_beta   90.00
_cell.angle_gamma   90.00
#
_symmetry.space_group_name_H-M   'P 1'
#
loop_
_entity.id
_entity.type
_entity.pdbx_description
1 polymer ?
#
loop_
_entity_poly.entity_id
_entity_poly.type
_entity_poly.pdbx_seq_one_letter_code
_entity_poly.pdbx_strand_id
1 'polypeptide(L)'
;MKVEKGTVRAPEIGRLWLNSAPLSFRQLRGRAVLVDFWDYTCVNCIRTLPYVQAWHDRYKDKGLTVIGVHTPEFTFAQYESNVERGMREFGVTYPI
;
A
#
# COMPACT_ATOMS: atom_id res chain seq x y z
N MET A 1 -21.87 12.90 -7.77
CA MET A 1 -21.94 11.46 -7.48
C MET A 1 -22.58 11.30 -6.10
N LYS A 2 -23.83 10.83 -6.01
CA LYS A 2 -24.48 10.54 -4.72
C LYS A 2 -24.05 9.14 -4.30
N VAL A 3 -23.18 9.03 -3.30
CA VAL A 3 -22.83 7.74 -2.71
C VAL A 3 -23.99 7.35 -1.80
N GLU A 4 -24.76 6.34 -2.18
CA GLU A 4 -25.82 5.80 -1.32
C GLU A 4 -25.21 5.23 -0.03
N LYS A 5 -25.90 5.46 1.10
CA LYS A 5 -25.50 4.93 2.41
C LYS A 5 -25.76 3.41 2.45
N GLY A 6 -24.88 2.64 1.82
CA GLY A 6 -24.83 1.18 1.86
C GLY A 6 -23.42 0.68 2.14
N THR A 7 -23.24 -0.64 2.27
CA THR A 7 -21.91 -1.24 2.37
C THR A 7 -21.19 -1.09 1.03
N VAL A 8 -20.21 -0.19 0.96
CA VAL A 8 -19.32 -0.08 -0.20
C VAL A 8 -18.24 -1.15 -0.10
N ARG A 9 -18.16 -2.03 -1.10
CA ARG A 9 -17.10 -3.03 -1.20
C ARG A 9 -15.83 -2.35 -1.72
N ALA A 10 -14.69 -2.68 -1.13
CA ALA A 10 -13.40 -2.27 -1.68
C ALA A 10 -13.27 -2.82 -3.12
N PRO A 11 -12.97 -1.96 -4.11
CA PRO A 11 -12.67 -2.44 -5.46
C PRO A 11 -11.37 -3.22 -5.45
N GLU A 12 -11.21 -4.21 -6.32
CA GLU A 12 -9.92 -4.90 -6.48
C GLU A 12 -8.84 -3.91 -6.96
N ILE A 13 -7.60 -4.11 -6.49
CA ILE A 13 -6.46 -3.22 -6.75
C ILE A 13 -5.23 -4.01 -7.20
N GLY A 14 -4.24 -3.29 -7.71
CA GLY A 14 -2.96 -3.85 -8.12
C GLY A 14 -2.96 -4.36 -9.57
N ARG A 15 -1.83 -4.14 -10.24
CA ARG A 15 -1.55 -4.66 -11.60
C ARG A 15 -0.19 -5.31 -11.66
N LEU A 16 0.79 -4.64 -11.04
CA LEU A 16 2.11 -5.11 -10.69
C LEU A 16 2.20 -5.12 -9.16
N TRP A 17 3.00 -6.03 -8.61
CA TRP A 17 3.18 -6.18 -7.18
C TRP A 17 4.66 -6.28 -6.84
N LEU A 18 5.08 -5.56 -5.81
CA LEU A 18 6.40 -5.65 -5.19
C LEU A 18 6.24 -6.13 -3.74
N ASN A 19 7.29 -6.77 -3.20
CA ASN A 19 7.30 -7.42 -1.88
C ASN A 19 6.26 -8.53 -1.66
N SER A 20 5.42 -8.88 -2.64
CA SER A 20 4.52 -10.03 -2.56
C SER A 20 4.06 -10.53 -3.93
N ALA A 21 3.47 -11.73 -3.94
CA ALA A 21 2.57 -12.12 -5.02
C ALA A 21 1.29 -11.25 -5.01
N PRO A 22 0.51 -11.21 -6.11
CA PRO A 22 -0.74 -10.47 -6.15
C PRO A 22 -1.72 -10.88 -5.06
N LEU A 23 -2.33 -9.89 -4.40
CA LEU A 23 -3.38 -10.07 -3.40
C LEU A 23 -4.74 -9.64 -3.95
N SER A 24 -5.80 -10.29 -3.49
CA SER A 24 -7.19 -9.90 -3.73
C SER A 24 -7.93 -9.68 -2.41
N PHE A 25 -8.93 -8.80 -2.41
CA PHE A 25 -9.75 -8.58 -1.21
C PHE A 25 -10.56 -9.82 -0.82
N ARG A 26 -10.83 -10.73 -1.76
CA ARG A 26 -11.40 -12.05 -1.45
C ARG A 26 -10.47 -12.88 -0.56
N GLN A 27 -9.16 -12.94 -0.87
CA GLN A 27 -8.17 -13.67 -0.07
C GLN A 27 -7.96 -13.04 1.32
N LEU A 28 -8.16 -11.72 1.44
CA LEU A 28 -7.96 -10.97 2.67
C LEU A 28 -9.20 -10.90 3.57
N ARG A 29 -10.28 -11.62 3.26
CA ARG A 29 -11.48 -11.63 4.10
C ARG A 29 -11.17 -12.10 5.52
N GLY A 30 -11.77 -11.43 6.51
CA GLY A 30 -11.52 -11.69 7.93
C GLY A 30 -10.29 -10.98 8.50
N ARG A 31 -9.52 -10.28 7.65
CA ARG A 31 -8.41 -9.41 8.06
C ARG A 31 -8.82 -7.95 8.01
N ALA A 32 -8.24 -7.14 8.87
CA ALA A 32 -8.24 -5.69 8.68
C ALA A 32 -7.26 -5.37 7.54
N VAL A 33 -7.65 -4.53 6.59
CA VAL A 33 -6.79 -4.14 5.47
C VAL A 33 -6.62 -2.62 5.49
N LEU A 34 -5.36 -2.17 5.59
CA LEU A 34 -4.97 -0.78 5.38
C LEU A 34 -4.46 -0.65 3.95
N VAL A 35 -5.09 0.25 3.17
CA VAL A 35 -4.62 0.64 1.84
C VAL A 35 -4.02 2.04 1.96
N ASP A 36 -2.72 2.16 1.73
CA ASP A 36 -1.96 3.41 1.87
C ASP A 36 -1.52 3.91 0.49
N PHE A 37 -2.08 5.02 0.01
CA PHE A 37 -1.69 5.59 -1.28
C PHE A 37 -0.48 6.50 -1.10
N TRP A 38 0.60 6.23 -1.83
CA TRP A 38 1.86 6.92 -1.61
C TRP A 38 2.68 7.09 -2.90
N ASP A 39 3.69 7.93 -2.81
CA ASP A 39 4.78 8.06 -3.79
C ASP A 39 6.08 8.31 -3.03
N TYR A 40 7.18 7.71 -3.47
CA TYR A 40 8.51 7.94 -2.91
C TYR A 40 9.02 9.37 -3.11
N THR A 41 8.45 10.16 -4.01
CA THR A 41 8.78 11.60 -4.18
C THR A 41 7.98 12.52 -3.26
N CYS A 42 6.90 12.02 -2.66
CA CYS A 42 5.98 12.79 -1.86
C CYS A 42 6.50 12.93 -0.41
N VAL A 43 6.98 14.12 -0.04
CA VAL A 43 7.53 14.38 1.32
C VAL A 43 6.53 14.08 2.45
N ASN A 44 5.24 14.30 2.21
CA ASN A 44 4.20 14.01 3.19
C ASN A 44 4.06 12.50 3.39
N CYS A 45 4.11 11.75 2.30
CA CYS A 45 4.06 10.30 2.28
C CYS A 45 5.29 9.73 2.99
N ILE A 46 6.50 10.20 2.66
CA ILE A 46 7.74 9.78 3.32
C ILE A 46 7.67 9.95 4.84
N ARG A 47 7.06 11.04 5.32
CA ARG A 47 6.88 11.28 6.77
C ARG A 47 5.90 10.31 7.43
N THR A 48 4.97 9.71 6.69
CA THR A 48 4.01 8.74 7.23
C THR A 48 4.50 7.29 7.14
N LEU A 49 5.38 6.95 6.19
CA LEU A 49 5.88 5.59 5.98
C LEU A 49 6.40 4.90 7.26
N PRO A 50 7.21 5.54 8.14
CA PRO A 50 7.70 4.88 9.35
C PRO A 50 6.58 4.44 10.29
N TYR A 51 5.46 5.17 10.35
CA TYR A 51 4.32 4.82 11.18
C TYR A 51 3.56 3.63 10.60
N VAL A 52 3.34 3.63 9.28
CA VAL A 52 2.67 2.53 8.56
C VAL A 52 3.50 1.25 8.66
N GLN A 53 4.82 1.34 8.49
CA GLN A 53 5.75 0.22 8.68
C GLN A 53 5.69 -0.31 10.13
N ALA A 54 5.69 0.57 11.14
CA ALA A 54 5.56 0.15 12.53
C ALA A 54 4.22 -0.55 12.82
N TRP A 55 3.12 -0.14 12.17
CA TRP A 55 1.84 -0.85 12.27
C TRP A 55 1.86 -2.20 11.57
N HIS A 56 2.47 -2.29 10.38
CA HIS A 56 2.69 -3.55 9.70
C HIS A 56 3.41 -4.54 10.61
N ASP A 57 4.57 -4.15 11.17
CA ASP A 57 5.36 -5.04 12.01
C ASP A 57 4.63 -5.44 13.30
N ARG A 58 3.89 -4.52 13.92
CA ARG A 58 3.18 -4.79 15.17
C ARG A 58 1.94 -5.67 15.00
N TYR A 59 1.26 -5.57 13.86
CA TYR A 59 -0.10 -6.12 13.70
C TYR A 59 -0.24 -7.15 12.57
N LYS A 60 0.78 -7.41 11.76
CA LYS A 60 0.71 -8.42 10.68
C LYS A 60 0.29 -9.80 11.16
N ASP A 61 0.80 -10.24 12.30
CA ASP A 61 0.46 -11.53 12.92
C ASP A 61 -0.85 -11.49 13.73
N LYS A 62 -1.41 -10.29 13.90
CA LYS A 62 -2.69 -10.04 14.60
C LYS A 62 -3.86 -9.79 13.65
N GLY A 63 -3.66 -10.03 12.35
CA GLY A 63 -4.70 -9.94 11.34
C GLY A 63 -4.79 -8.60 10.60
N LEU A 64 -3.81 -7.70 10.73
CA LEU A 64 -3.67 -6.56 9.83
C LEU A 64 -2.94 -6.98 8.55
N THR A 65 -3.39 -6.48 7.40
CA THR A 65 -2.62 -6.47 6.15
C THR A 65 -2.48 -5.03 5.69
N VAL A 66 -1.25 -4.61 5.39
CA VAL A 66 -0.96 -3.30 4.79
C VAL A 66 -0.67 -3.52 3.31
N ILE A 67 -1.26 -2.70 2.43
CA ILE A 67 -0.97 -2.64 1.00
C ILE A 67 -0.68 -1.19 0.66
N GLY A 68 0.53 -0.89 0.19
CA GLY A 68 0.90 0.45 -0.25
C GLY A 68 0.65 0.65 -1.73
N VAL A 69 -0.37 1.40 -2.13
CA VAL A 69 -0.65 1.66 -3.55
C VAL A 69 0.23 2.81 -4.05
N HIS A 70 1.36 2.46 -4.67
CA HIS A 70 2.23 3.45 -5.31
C HIS A 70 1.50 4.12 -6.48
N THR A 71 1.27 5.43 -6.36
CA THR A 71 0.50 6.22 -7.32
C THR A 71 1.35 7.41 -7.79
N PRO A 72 2.08 7.26 -8.90
CA PRO A 72 3.17 8.16 -9.24
C PRO A 72 2.69 9.57 -9.61
N GLU A 73 3.24 10.59 -8.94
CA GLU A 73 3.04 12.02 -9.23
C GLU A 73 3.83 12.43 -10.49
N PHE A 74 5.01 11.84 -10.69
CA PHE A 74 5.90 12.14 -11.82
C PHE A 74 6.12 10.92 -12.71
N THR A 75 6.38 11.15 -14.00
CA THR A 75 6.66 10.08 -14.97
C THR A 75 7.84 9.21 -14.54
N PHE A 76 8.89 9.80 -13.99
CA PHE A 76 10.06 9.03 -13.52
C PHE A 76 9.75 8.19 -12.27
N ALA A 77 8.68 8.50 -11.54
CA ALA A 77 8.21 7.71 -10.42
C ALA A 77 7.45 6.45 -10.87
N GLN A 78 7.17 6.27 -12.16
CA GLN A 78 6.56 5.05 -12.70
C GLN A 78 7.57 3.91 -12.89
N TYR A 79 8.86 4.21 -12.99
CA TYR A 79 9.87 3.18 -13.21
C TYR A 79 10.03 2.30 -11.97
N GLU A 80 9.75 1.01 -12.13
CA GLU A 80 9.81 0.00 -11.05
C GLU A 80 11.13 0.06 -10.27
N SER A 81 12.27 0.16 -10.96
CA SER A 81 13.60 0.28 -10.33
C SER A 81 13.73 1.48 -9.38
N ASN A 82 13.04 2.58 -9.68
CA ASN A 82 13.04 3.76 -8.81
C ASN A 82 12.11 3.55 -7.61
N VAL A 83 10.97 2.90 -7.80
CA VAL A 83 10.05 2.53 -6.71
C VAL A 83 10.74 1.58 -5.74
N GLU A 84 11.38 0.52 -6.25
CA GLU A 84 12.16 -0.41 -5.43
C GLU A 84 13.29 0.28 -4.66
N ARG A 85 13.98 1.24 -5.29
CA ARG A 85 15.01 2.04 -4.61
C ARG A 85 14.39 2.85 -3.48
N GLY A 86 13.28 3.54 -3.72
CA GLY A 86 12.55 4.30 -2.69
C GLY A 86 12.07 3.40 -1.55
N MET A 87 11.54 2.21 -1.86
CA MET A 87 11.14 1.23 -0.85
C MET A 87 12.31 0.83 0.05
N ARG A 88 13.48 0.55 -0.53
CA ARG A 88 14.71 0.23 0.23
C ARG A 88 15.19 1.42 1.07
N GLU A 89 15.18 2.62 0.50
CA GLU A 89 15.61 3.85 1.17
C GLU A 89 14.75 4.18 2.38
N PHE A 90 13.43 3.98 2.29
CA PHE A 90 12.47 4.29 3.35
C PHE A 90 12.06 3.09 4.20
N GLY A 91 12.68 1.92 4.00
CA GLY A 91 12.45 0.73 4.82
C GLY A 91 11.05 0.12 4.68
N VAL A 92 10.43 0.24 3.51
CA VAL A 92 9.10 -0.29 3.22
C VAL A 92 9.19 -1.78 2.87
N THR A 93 8.60 -2.61 3.73
CA THR A 93 8.68 -4.08 3.61
C THR A 93 7.33 -4.77 3.39
N TYR A 94 6.23 -4.03 3.55
CA TYR A 94 4.89 -4.52 3.24
C TYR A 94 4.64 -4.56 1.71
N PRO A 95 3.60 -5.29 1.24
CA PRO A 95 3.19 -5.33 -0.16
C PRO A 95 2.95 -3.94 -0.77
N ILE A 96 3.46 -3.72 -1.98
CA ILE A 96 3.27 -2.51 -2.79
C ILE A 96 2.61 -2.86 -4.13
#